data_AF-A0A2G1BQQ7-F1
#
_entry.id   AF-A0A2G1BQQ7-F1
#
_cell.length_a   1.000
_cell.length_b   1.000
_cell.length_c   1.000
_cell.angle_alpha   90.00
_cell.angle_beta   90.00
_cell.angle_gamma   90.00
#
_symmetry.space_group_name_H-M   'P 1'
#
loop_
_entity.id
_entity.type
_entity.pdbx_description
1 polymer ?
#
loop_
_entity_poly.entity_id
_entity_poly.type
_entity_poly.pdbx_seq_one_letter_code
_entity_poly.pdbx_strand_id
1 'polypeptide(L)'
;EQVLYFIIDRLARFMAGALDARGNGQYLAEQAQYRYGSGRIEAVMLSQSWYLNNMPRFKAAFEDQTIRIPRDADVLSDMRAIQVIKGIPKIPDGKTDAKKERHGDSAIA
;
A
#
# COMPACT_ATOMS: atom_id res chain seq x y z
N GLU A 1 -12.83 -2.16 -12.32
CA GLU A 1 -13.37 -0.97 -11.63
C GLU A 1 -14.72 -1.17 -10.95
N GLN A 2 -15.64 -1.96 -11.52
CA GLN A 2 -17.00 -2.13 -10.99
C GLN A 2 -17.04 -2.54 -9.51
N VAL A 3 -16.12 -3.40 -9.06
CA VAL A 3 -16.01 -3.82 -7.65
C VAL A 3 -15.55 -2.66 -6.74
N LEU A 4 -14.56 -1.87 -7.16
CA LEU A 4 -14.07 -0.72 -6.40
C LEU A 4 -15.19 0.29 -6.17
N TYR A 5 -15.94 0.63 -7.22
CA TYR A 5 -17.05 1.56 -7.12
C TYR A 5 -18.19 1.02 -6.27
N PHE A 6 -18.51 -0.27 -6.43
CA PHE A 6 -19.52 -0.92 -5.61
C PHE A 6 -19.22 -0.81 -4.12
N ILE A 7 -17.96 -0.99 -3.73
CA ILE A 7 -17.49 -0.88 -2.35
C ILE A 7 -17.52 0.58 -1.88
N ILE A 8 -16.83 1.49 -2.58
CA ILE A 8 -16.72 2.90 -2.16
C ILE A 8 -18.09 3.55 -2.03
N ASP A 9 -19.00 3.31 -2.98
CA ASP A 9 -20.36 3.88 -2.95
C ASP A 9 -21.20 3.40 -1.74
N ARG A 10 -20.82 2.27 -1.11
CA ARG A 10 -21.53 1.67 0.03
C ARG A 10 -20.84 1.94 1.37
N LEU A 11 -19.66 2.56 1.35
CA LEU A 11 -18.98 3.00 2.56
C LEU A 11 -19.57 4.35 2.99
N ALA A 12 -20.59 4.32 3.84
CA ALA A 12 -21.30 5.51 4.34
C ALA A 12 -20.40 6.57 4.99
N ARG A 13 -19.17 6.20 5.37
CA ARG A 13 -18.17 7.08 5.98
C ARG A 13 -16.87 7.17 5.18
N PHE A 14 -16.93 6.92 3.87
CA PHE A 14 -15.76 7.05 3.01
C PHE A 14 -15.28 8.50 2.97
N MET A 15 -14.07 8.74 3.51
CA MET A 15 -13.45 10.07 3.52
C MET A 15 -12.42 10.19 2.40
N ALA A 16 -11.52 9.21 2.30
CA ALA A 16 -10.49 9.15 1.28
C ALA A 16 -10.02 7.70 1.06
N GLY A 17 -9.31 7.48 -0.05
CA GLY A 17 -8.64 6.22 -0.37
C GLY A 17 -7.31 6.47 -1.05
N ALA A 18 -6.32 5.63 -0.75
CA ALA A 18 -5.02 5.59 -1.41
C ALA A 18 -4.97 4.34 -2.30
N LEU A 19 -4.67 4.51 -3.58
CA LEU A 19 -4.61 3.41 -4.56
C LEU A 19 -3.19 3.29 -5.10
N ASP A 20 -2.64 2.07 -5.13
CA ASP A 20 -1.35 1.84 -5.80
C ASP A 20 -1.49 2.12 -7.30
N ALA A 21 -0.81 3.17 -7.74
CA ALA A 21 -0.85 3.65 -9.10
C ALA A 21 0.29 3.08 -9.97
N ARG A 22 0.98 2.03 -9.54
CA ARG A 22 1.98 1.37 -10.40
C ARG A 22 1.36 0.33 -11.35
N GLY A 23 1.98 0.20 -12.53
CA GLY A 23 1.59 -0.78 -13.54
C GLY A 23 0.12 -0.65 -13.94
N ASN A 24 -0.63 -1.75 -13.86
CA ASN A 24 -2.06 -1.77 -14.22
C ASN A 24 -2.95 -1.01 -13.20
N GLY A 25 -2.44 -0.70 -12.00
CA GLY A 25 -3.17 0.04 -10.98
C GLY A 25 -3.33 1.53 -11.31
N GLN A 26 -2.48 2.07 -12.18
CA GLN A 26 -2.51 3.48 -12.59
C GLN A 26 -3.86 3.86 -13.21
N TYR A 27 -4.34 3.06 -14.16
CA TYR A 27 -5.60 3.31 -14.83
C TYR A 27 -6.78 3.32 -13.84
N LEU A 28 -6.82 2.34 -12.93
CA LEU A 28 -7.86 2.26 -11.90
C LEU A 28 -7.83 3.47 -10.96
N ALA A 29 -6.63 3.93 -10.58
CA ALA A 29 -6.46 5.10 -9.73
C ALA A 29 -6.93 6.38 -10.44
N GLU A 30 -6.58 6.56 -11.71
CA GLU A 30 -7.02 7.70 -12.53
C GLU A 30 -8.55 7.73 -12.69
N GLN A 31 -9.19 6.59 -12.98
CA GLN A 31 -10.65 6.55 -13.10
C GLN A 31 -11.34 6.79 -11.75
N ALA A 32 -10.78 6.28 -10.65
CA ALA A 32 -11.29 6.56 -9.31
C ALA A 32 -11.13 8.06 -8.94
N GLN A 33 -10.03 8.70 -9.32
CA GLN A 33 -9.84 10.15 -9.17
C GLN A 33 -10.83 10.95 -10.02
N TYR A 34 -11.08 10.52 -11.26
CA TYR A 34 -12.06 11.16 -12.14
C TYR A 34 -13.47 11.11 -11.53
N ARG A 35 -13.83 9.98 -10.91
CA ARG A 35 -15.16 9.78 -10.32
C ARG A 35 -15.35 10.43 -8.94
N TYR A 36 -14.40 10.28 -8.04
CA TYR A 36 -14.53 10.71 -6.63
C TYR A 36 -13.78 12.01 -6.29
N GLY A 37 -12.97 12.50 -7.23
CA GLY A 37 -12.12 13.67 -7.07
C GLY A 37 -10.73 13.34 -6.51
N SER A 38 -9.73 14.08 -6.97
CA SER A 38 -8.34 13.98 -6.50
C SER A 38 -8.14 14.36 -5.04
N GLY A 39 -9.09 15.06 -4.43
CA GLY A 39 -9.09 15.35 -2.99
C GLY A 39 -9.55 14.17 -2.12
N ARG A 40 -10.18 13.15 -2.69
CA ARG A 40 -10.63 11.93 -1.98
C ARG A 40 -9.83 10.70 -2.37
N ILE A 41 -9.34 10.62 -3.60
CA ILE A 41 -8.54 9.48 -4.07
C ILE A 41 -7.11 9.95 -4.34
N GLU A 42 -6.17 9.37 -3.62
CA GLU A 42 -4.75 9.55 -3.84
C GLU A 42 -4.21 8.40 -4.70
N ALA A 43 -3.68 8.73 -5.87
CA ALA A 43 -2.94 7.80 -6.72
C ALA A 43 -1.49 7.72 -6.20
N VAL A 44 -1.19 6.67 -5.43
CA VAL A 44 0.11 6.51 -4.77
C VAL A 44 1.09 5.80 -5.68
N MET A 45 2.15 6.50 -6.06
CA MET A 45 3.30 5.92 -6.76
C MET A 45 4.37 5.52 -5.73
N LEU A 46 4.55 4.23 -5.42
CA LEU A 46 5.61 3.77 -4.49
C LEU A 46 7.01 3.83 -5.16
N SER A 47 7.40 5.03 -5.59
CA SER A 47 8.75 5.34 -6.00
C SER A 47 9.73 5.17 -4.83
N GLN A 48 11.03 5.12 -5.14
CA GLN A 48 12.07 5.12 -4.10
C GLN A 48 11.95 6.31 -3.13
N SER A 49 11.55 7.49 -3.64
CA SER A 49 11.32 8.68 -2.80
C SER A 49 10.13 8.49 -1.86
N TRP A 50 9.05 7.85 -2.32
CA TRP A 50 7.92 7.51 -1.46
C TRP A 50 8.34 6.59 -0.31
N TYR A 51 9.12 5.54 -0.61
CA TYR A 51 9.66 4.66 0.44
C TYR A 51 10.53 5.41 1.44
N LEU A 52 11.42 6.30 0.97
CA LEU A 52 12.28 7.11 1.83
C LEU A 52 11.49 8.02 2.77
N ASN A 53 10.37 8.58 2.31
CA ASN A 53 9.55 9.50 3.10
C ASN A 53 8.61 8.76 4.08
N ASN A 54 8.13 7.57 3.73
CA ASN A 54 7.09 6.87 4.49
C ASN A 54 7.63 5.77 5.40
N MET A 55 8.64 5.01 4.98
CA MET A 55 9.14 3.85 5.75
C MET A 55 9.78 4.21 7.09
N PRO A 56 10.55 5.31 7.24
CA PRO A 56 11.05 5.70 8.54
C PRO A 56 9.92 6.01 9.54
N ARG A 57 8.85 6.66 9.06
CA ARG A 57 7.66 6.96 9.88
C ARG A 57 6.92 5.69 10.27
N PHE A 58 6.74 4.77 9.33
CA PHE A 58 6.13 3.46 9.58
C PHE A 58 6.93 2.66 10.62
N LYS A 59 8.26 2.57 10.44
CA LYS A 59 9.15 1.87 11.36
C LYS A 59 9.07 2.46 12.77
N ALA A 60 9.20 3.77 12.91
CA ALA A 60 9.09 4.45 14.20
C ALA A 60 7.73 4.17 14.86
N ALA A 61 6.64 4.31 14.09
CA ALA A 61 5.30 4.05 14.59
C ALA A 61 5.12 2.60 15.09
N PHE A 62 5.74 1.63 14.42
CA PHE A 62 5.73 0.23 14.80
C PHE A 62 6.56 -0.04 16.07
N GLU A 63 7.78 0.49 16.12
CA GLU A 63 8.70 0.36 17.27
C GLU A 63 8.11 1.03 18.53
N ASP A 64 7.47 2.18 18.37
CA ASP A 64 6.80 2.94 19.42
C ASP A 64 5.42 2.36 19.81
N GLN A 65 4.99 1.27 19.20
CA GLN A 65 3.69 0.61 19.42
C GLN A 65 2.46 1.52 19.19
N THR A 66 2.62 2.55 18.35
CA THR A 66 1.53 3.47 17.97
C THR A 66 0.63 2.90 16.87
N ILE A 67 1.13 1.91 16.12
CA ILE A 67 0.35 1.10 15.17
C ILE A 67 0.31 -0.36 15.61
N ARG A 68 -0.77 -1.06 15.23
CA ARG A 68 -0.93 -2.51 15.43
C ARG A 68 -1.24 -3.17 14.11
N ILE A 69 -0.66 -4.34 13.89
CA ILE A 69 -0.94 -5.17 12.71
C ILE A 69 -1.86 -6.33 13.08
N PRO A 70 -2.70 -6.82 12.15
CA PRO A 70 -3.47 -8.04 12.34
C PRO A 70 -2.59 -9.22 12.76
N ARG A 71 -3.09 -10.07 13.66
CA ARG A 71 -2.40 -11.28 14.10
C ARG A 71 -2.58 -12.41 13.10
N ASP A 72 -2.01 -12.23 11.92
CA ASP A 72 -2.13 -13.14 10.80
C ASP A 72 -0.74 -13.51 10.26
N ALA A 73 -0.56 -14.79 9.91
CA ALA A 73 0.73 -15.32 9.46
C ALA A 73 1.15 -14.70 8.12
N ASP A 74 0.19 -14.39 7.26
CA ASP A 74 0.42 -13.81 5.96
C ASP A 74 0.83 -12.35 6.10
N VAL A 75 0.14 -11.58 6.94
CA VAL A 75 0.52 -10.19 7.26
C VAL A 75 1.94 -10.16 7.84
N LEU A 76 2.27 -11.05 8.77
CA LEU A 76 3.61 -11.13 9.35
C LEU A 76 4.68 -11.48 8.30
N SER A 77 4.37 -12.36 7.35
CA SER A 77 5.28 -12.73 6.27
C SER A 77 5.58 -11.54 5.36
N ASP A 78 4.57 -10.75 5.01
CA ASP A 78 4.75 -9.55 4.17
C ASP A 78 5.61 -8.49 4.88
N MET A 79 5.40 -8.27 6.18
CA MET A 79 6.24 -7.36 6.97
C MET A 79 7.70 -7.79 7.01
N ARG A 80 7.96 -9.10 7.09
CA ARG A 80 9.31 -9.67 7.08
C ARG A 80 9.99 -9.61 5.71
N ALA A 81 9.24 -9.36 4.64
CA ALA A 81 9.78 -9.22 3.30
C ALA A 81 10.44 -7.85 3.04
N ILE A 82 10.28 -6.87 3.94
CA ILE A 82 10.94 -5.56 3.83
C ILE A 82 12.46 -5.73 3.93
N GLN A 83 13.18 -5.17 2.96
CA GLN A 83 14.64 -5.22 2.91
C GLN A 83 15.22 -3.82 2.75
N VAL A 84 16.43 -3.60 3.28
CA VAL A 84 17.15 -2.35 3.05
C VAL A 84 17.88 -2.44 1.72
N ILE A 85 17.38 -1.73 0.71
CA ILE A 85 17.98 -1.69 -0.63
C ILE A 85 18.47 -0.27 -0.89
N LYS A 86 19.78 -0.12 -1.13
CA LYS A 86 20.43 1.19 -1.30
C LYS A 86 20.16 2.16 -0.13
N GLY A 87 20.17 1.63 1.10
CA GLY A 87 19.97 2.40 2.33
C GLY A 87 18.51 2.75 2.65
N ILE A 88 17.55 2.33 1.83
CA ILE A 88 16.13 2.62 2.03
C ILE A 88 15.39 1.30 2.33
N PRO A 89 14.64 1.19 3.44
CA PRO A 89 13.74 0.07 3.66
C PRO A 89 12.70 0.07 2.56
N LYS A 90 12.60 -1.00 1.78
CA LYS A 90 11.58 -1.16 0.75
C LYS A 90 11.24 -2.63 0.55
N ILE A 91 10.08 -2.89 -0.04
CA ILE A 91 9.76 -4.22 -0.53
C ILE A 91 10.55 -4.43 -1.84
N PRO A 92 11.30 -5.54 -1.99
CA PRO A 92 12.01 -5.85 -3.23
C PRO A 92 11.07 -5.90 -4.42
N ASP A 93 11.53 -5.40 -5.57
CA ASP A 93 10.75 -5.49 -6.82
C ASP A 93 10.67 -6.96 -7.26
N GLY A 94 9.51 -7.60 -7.07
CA GLY A 94 9.31 -9.02 -7.38
C GLY A 94 8.27 -9.70 -6.49
N LYS A 95 8.26 -11.03 -6.52
CA LYS A 95 7.48 -11.85 -5.60
C LYS A 95 8.36 -12.26 -4.42
N THR A 96 7.90 -12.00 -3.20
CA THR A 96 8.72 -11.98 -1.98
C THR A 96 8.78 -13.31 -1.22
N ASP A 97 7.98 -14.29 -1.61
CA ASP A 97 7.94 -15.62 -1.01
C ASP A 97 8.60 -16.68 -1.91
N ALA A 98 8.93 -17.83 -1.32
CA ALA A 98 9.58 -18.95 -2.03
C ALA A 98 8.74 -19.53 -3.17
N LYS A 99 7.40 -19.38 -3.10
CA LYS A 99 6.47 -19.80 -4.16
C LYS A 99 6.28 -18.73 -5.24
N LYS A 100 6.86 -17.55 -5.06
CA LYS A 100 6.69 -16.40 -5.95
C LYS A 100 5.20 -16.08 -6.17
N GLU A 101 4.41 -15.98 -5.14
CA GLU A 101 2.98 -15.63 -5.19
C GLU A 101 2.67 -14.32 -4.47
N ARG A 102 3.53 -13.88 -3.54
CA ARG A 102 3.25 -12.72 -2.69
C ARG A 102 3.94 -11.45 -3.15
N HIS A 103 3.22 -10.33 -3.12
CA HIS A 103 3.75 -9.03 -3.51
C HIS A 103 4.14 -8.15 -2.31
N GLY A 104 3.79 -8.55 -1.07
CA GLY A 104 4.05 -7.76 0.13
C GLY A 104 3.02 -6.66 0.38
N ASP A 105 1.83 -6.76 -0.22
CA ASP A 105 0.81 -5.70 -0.23
C ASP A 105 0.43 -5.25 1.19
N SER A 106 0.38 -6.17 2.15
CA SER A 106 0.05 -5.88 3.54
C SER A 106 1.02 -4.91 4.21
N ALA A 107 2.27 -4.82 3.73
CA ALA A 107 3.30 -3.92 4.27
C ALA A 107 3.24 -2.49 3.69
N ILE A 108 2.40 -2.27 2.68
CA ILE A 108 2.15 -0.95 2.08
C ILE A 108 0.76 -0.42 2.46
N ALA A 109 -0.20 -1.32 2.66
CA ALA A 109 -1.61 -1.02 2.93
C ALA A 109 -1.89 -0.26 4.24
#